data_AF-A0A934AW25-F1
#
_entry.id   AF-A0A934AW25-F1
#
_cell.length_a   1.000
_cell.length_b   1.000
_cell.length_c   1.000
_cell.angle_alpha   90.00
_cell.angle_beta   90.00
_cell.angle_gamma   90.00
#
_symmetry.space_group_name_H-M   'P 1'
#
loop_
_entity.id
_entity.type
_entity.pdbx_description
1 polymer ?
#
loop_
_entity_poly.entity_id
_entity_poly.type
_entity_poly.pdbx_seq_one_letter_code
_entity_poly.pdbx_strand_id
1 'polypeptide(L)'
;MKVKLARTAGFCMGVRRAMNIVLDAANREKGKLYTYGPLVHNPQAVEMLRQKGVEVLGHELVSNATVILRAHGVAPEERKRIKEAGNVICDATCPHVAKAHAILRKEIKEGYKAIIVGDRGHAEVNGLLGYAEGSGIVVENMADVNSLPQMDRACVIAQTTQDRKIFLEIVEEVNKKVREVKVFDTICDSTTMRQKEVFELAGEVDAMVIVGGRDSANTRRLYEISLSTGVPSFHIETEDELDYLGLDKYENIGVMAGASTPNWVINKVIDRIKYLLKKRKGRGYRFLESIGEFLVESTLYLSLGAVSMCYSSLVFQGLKPSATVLFIAFFYVFAVHTFNRYNERLKDEFSDPARTRFFRDYGKTLIIGATGASFAALSLSYLIGLTDFILLLFSYLLGIIYTIRIVPEKLHPFVKYKRLKDLPGSKDLLVSLAWAWVIVLIPMLNQGVFFSYKSIAMLAFVLISVFIRSVVFDILSIEGDRIVGRETIPILIGPRQTQIMLLILAIIIGTFMFLSAFFGLVPSLGYFLIFSPVFVVACFYIFQKHRIQVSTLFEAIIDSNFILVGLITYFWRLS
;
A
#
# COMPACT_ATOMS: atom_id res chain seq x y z
N MET A 1 0.90 -20.04 17.33
CA MET A 1 0.81 -18.59 17.58
C MET A 1 0.59 -17.83 16.29
N LYS A 2 -0.53 -17.12 16.18
CA LYS A 2 -0.92 -16.43 14.95
C LYS A 2 -1.50 -15.06 15.30
N VAL A 3 -1.00 -14.02 14.63
CA VAL A 3 -1.66 -12.71 14.61
C VAL A 3 -2.58 -12.70 13.39
N LYS A 4 -3.87 -12.46 13.60
CA LYS A 4 -4.88 -12.39 12.53
C LYS A 4 -5.37 -10.96 12.39
N LEU A 5 -5.08 -10.31 11.27
CA LEU A 5 -5.63 -8.98 10.98
C LEU A 5 -6.98 -9.11 10.28
N ALA A 6 -7.98 -8.39 10.77
CA ALA A 6 -9.26 -8.23 10.08
C ALA A 6 -9.08 -7.56 8.70
N ARG A 7 -9.74 -8.09 7.67
CA ARG A 7 -9.67 -7.65 6.27
C ARG A 7 -10.15 -6.21 6.08
N THR A 8 -11.09 -5.77 6.91
CA THR A 8 -11.68 -4.42 6.89
C THR A 8 -10.96 -3.43 7.82
N ALA A 9 -9.87 -3.84 8.48
CA ALA A 9 -9.08 -2.98 9.36
C ALA A 9 -8.52 -1.76 8.61
N GLY A 10 -8.53 -0.62 9.30
CA GLY A 10 -7.99 0.65 8.81
C GLY A 10 -8.94 1.40 7.89
N PHE A 11 -8.39 2.32 7.08
CA PHE A 11 -9.15 3.26 6.27
C PHE A 11 -10.26 2.62 5.42
N CYS A 12 -11.49 3.13 5.58
CA CYS A 12 -12.58 2.87 4.64
C CYS A 12 -12.30 3.52 3.28
N MET A 13 -13.07 3.18 2.25
CA MET A 13 -12.88 3.72 0.90
C MET A 13 -12.93 5.25 0.89
N GLY A 14 -13.92 5.85 1.57
CA GLY A 14 -14.08 7.31 1.63
C GLY A 14 -12.89 8.01 2.29
N VAL A 15 -12.43 7.50 3.44
CA VAL A 15 -11.26 8.05 4.15
C VAL A 15 -9.98 7.86 3.34
N ARG A 16 -9.77 6.68 2.74
CA ARG A 16 -8.61 6.41 1.89
C ARG A 16 -8.58 7.35 0.68
N ARG A 17 -9.73 7.59 0.05
CA ARG A 17 -9.86 8.55 -1.05
C ARG A 17 -9.49 9.96 -0.58
N ALA A 18 -10.02 10.39 0.56
CA ALA A 18 -9.75 11.72 1.10
C ALA A 18 -8.26 11.91 1.43
N MET A 19 -7.63 10.92 2.08
CA MET A 19 -6.19 10.91 2.36
C MET A 19 -5.35 10.98 1.09
N ASN A 20 -5.68 10.18 0.07
CA ASN A 20 -4.98 10.18 -1.20
C ASN A 20 -5.05 11.56 -1.90
N ILE A 21 -6.22 12.20 -1.90
CA ILE A 21 -6.42 13.52 -2.49
C ILE A 21 -5.56 14.58 -1.78
N VAL A 22 -5.53 14.55 -0.44
CA VAL A 22 -4.76 15.50 0.36
C VAL A 22 -3.26 15.32 0.12
N LEU A 23 -2.78 14.08 0.11
CA LEU A 23 -1.38 13.77 -0.18
C LEU A 23 -1.00 14.19 -1.60
N ASP A 24 -1.83 13.90 -2.60
CA ASP A 24 -1.58 14.29 -3.98
C ASP A 24 -1.53 15.83 -4.14
N ALA A 25 -2.40 16.55 -3.44
CA ALA A 25 -2.38 18.01 -3.40
C ALA A 25 -1.10 18.52 -2.71
N ALA A 26 -0.75 17.99 -1.54
CA ALA A 26 0.44 18.39 -0.78
C ALA A 26 1.75 18.13 -1.54
N ASN A 27 1.79 17.10 -2.39
CA ASN A 27 2.98 16.76 -3.18
C ASN A 27 3.09 17.57 -4.48
N ARG A 28 1.99 18.14 -5.00
CA ARG A 28 1.95 18.80 -6.32
C ARG A 28 1.80 20.31 -6.24
N GLU A 29 1.00 20.80 -5.30
CA GLU A 29 0.63 22.21 -5.23
C GLU A 29 1.71 23.03 -4.52
N LYS A 30 2.00 24.21 -5.07
CA LYS A 30 2.80 25.23 -4.40
C LYS A 30 1.83 26.23 -3.79
N GLY A 31 1.67 26.21 -2.47
CA GLY A 31 0.75 27.12 -1.79
C GLY A 31 0.44 26.66 -0.37
N LYS A 32 -0.43 27.41 0.31
CA LYS A 32 -0.94 26.98 1.62
C LYS A 32 -2.08 26.00 1.40
N LEU A 33 -1.97 24.80 1.98
CA LEU A 33 -3.01 23.79 1.93
C LEU A 33 -3.67 23.67 3.30
N TYR A 34 -4.99 23.65 3.28
CA TYR A 34 -5.76 23.42 4.49
C TYR A 34 -6.84 22.38 4.31
N THR A 35 -7.15 21.68 5.39
CA THR A 35 -8.34 20.83 5.49
C THR A 35 -9.46 21.59 6.20
N TYR A 36 -10.68 21.52 5.68
CA TYR A 36 -11.84 22.14 6.33
C TYR A 36 -12.32 21.28 7.50
N GLY A 37 -11.77 21.57 8.69
CA GLY A 37 -11.81 20.70 9.85
C GLY A 37 -10.88 19.48 9.71
N PRO A 38 -10.67 18.70 10.80
CA PRO A 38 -9.80 17.53 10.76
C PRO A 38 -10.23 16.55 9.66
N LEU A 39 -9.27 16.14 8.82
CA LEU A 39 -9.53 15.20 7.72
C LEU A 39 -10.06 13.86 8.25
N VAL A 40 -9.45 13.38 9.34
CA VAL A 40 -9.76 12.14 10.04
C VAL A 40 -9.60 12.35 11.55
N HIS A 41 -10.31 11.58 12.35
CA HIS A 41 -10.13 11.52 13.80
C HIS A 41 -9.05 10.48 14.14
N ASN A 42 -7.79 10.84 13.85
CA ASN A 42 -6.60 10.06 14.20
C ASN A 42 -5.40 11.01 14.40
N PRO A 43 -4.86 11.15 15.61
CA PRO A 43 -3.79 12.10 15.92
C PRO A 43 -2.54 11.91 15.05
N GLN A 44 -2.12 10.66 14.83
CA GLN A 44 -0.91 10.35 14.06
C GLN A 44 -1.06 10.73 12.58
N ALA A 45 -2.25 10.54 12.00
CA ALA A 45 -2.52 10.94 10.63
C ALA A 45 -2.58 12.47 10.48
N VAL A 46 -3.15 13.17 11.45
CA VAL A 46 -3.19 14.64 11.46
C VAL A 46 -1.77 15.22 11.57
N GLU A 47 -0.95 14.68 12.47
CA GLU A 47 0.44 15.12 12.62
C GLU A 47 1.29 14.88 11.37
N MET A 48 1.12 13.72 10.70
CA MET A 48 1.80 13.44 9.42
C MET A 48 1.41 14.46 8.34
N LEU A 49 0.13 14.82 8.25
CA LEU A 49 -0.34 15.84 7.30
C LEU A 49 0.22 17.22 7.64
N ARG A 50 0.33 17.56 8.92
CA ARG A 50 0.94 18.81 9.37
C ARG A 50 2.41 18.90 9.00
N GLN A 51 3.16 17.81 9.18
CA GLN A 51 4.57 17.72 8.75
C GLN A 51 4.74 17.87 7.23
N LYS A 52 3.68 17.63 6.46
CA LYS A 52 3.60 17.90 5.02
C LYS A 52 3.14 19.31 4.65
N GLY A 53 2.90 20.18 5.63
CA GLY A 53 2.42 21.54 5.41
C GLY A 53 0.92 21.63 5.14
N VAL A 54 0.14 20.60 5.51
CA VAL A 54 -1.33 20.64 5.47
C VAL A 54 -1.85 20.97 6.87
N GLU A 55 -2.41 22.15 7.03
CA GLU A 55 -2.96 22.62 8.31
C GLU A 55 -4.48 22.40 8.37
N VAL A 56 -5.06 22.43 9.57
CA VAL A 56 -6.52 22.32 9.78
C VAL A 56 -7.11 23.73 9.91
N LEU A 57 -8.14 24.04 9.13
CA LEU A 57 -8.90 25.29 9.32
C LEU A 57 -9.71 25.22 10.61
N GLY A 58 -9.62 26.29 11.40
CA GLY A 58 -10.55 26.59 12.47
C GLY A 58 -11.84 27.22 11.94
N HIS A 59 -12.45 28.10 12.75
CA HIS A 59 -13.70 28.78 12.40
C HIS A 59 -13.54 29.91 11.38
N GLU A 60 -12.33 30.48 11.27
CA GLU A 60 -12.04 31.56 10.33
C GLU A 60 -11.52 31.00 9.00
N LEU A 61 -12.06 31.53 7.90
CA LEU A 61 -11.60 31.20 6.57
C LEU A 61 -10.30 31.94 6.24
N VAL A 62 -9.38 31.21 5.63
CA VAL A 62 -8.20 31.77 4.97
C VAL A 62 -8.57 32.30 3.58
N SER A 63 -7.65 33.03 2.95
CA SER A 63 -7.77 33.47 1.56
C SER A 63 -6.57 33.04 0.72
N ASN A 64 -6.78 32.89 -0.59
CA ASN A 64 -5.75 32.50 -1.56
C ASN A 64 -5.04 31.18 -1.21
N ALA A 65 -5.79 30.21 -0.69
CA ALA A 65 -5.30 28.89 -0.33
C ALA A 65 -6.08 27.78 -1.06
N THR A 66 -5.54 26.57 -1.03
CA THR A 66 -6.30 25.38 -1.41
C THR A 66 -6.96 24.80 -0.15
N VAL A 67 -8.29 24.72 -0.17
CA VAL A 67 -9.10 24.19 0.92
C VAL A 67 -9.68 22.84 0.52
N ILE A 68 -9.33 21.82 1.29
CA ILE A 68 -9.72 20.44 1.06
C ILE A 68 -10.95 20.11 1.90
N LEU A 69 -12.04 19.74 1.23
CA LEU A 69 -13.27 19.31 1.88
C LEU A 69 -13.13 17.86 2.32
N ARG A 70 -13.37 17.57 3.60
CA ARG A 70 -13.26 16.21 4.17
C ARG A 70 -14.35 15.26 3.66
N ALA A 71 -14.19 13.96 3.95
CA ALA A 71 -15.06 12.89 3.45
C ALA A 71 -16.57 13.08 3.77
N HIS A 72 -16.90 13.78 4.85
CA HIS A 72 -18.27 14.09 5.26
C HIS A 72 -18.95 15.17 4.40
N GLY A 73 -18.22 15.84 3.51
CA GLY A 73 -18.73 16.95 2.71
C GLY A 73 -19.03 18.20 3.54
N VAL A 74 -19.63 19.19 2.88
CA VAL A 74 -20.06 20.47 3.46
C VAL A 74 -21.36 20.94 2.78
N ALA A 75 -22.08 21.83 3.45
CA ALA A 75 -23.27 22.49 2.92
C ALA A 75 -22.95 23.37 1.68
N PRO A 76 -23.90 23.59 0.76
CA PRO A 76 -23.73 24.47 -0.40
C PRO A 76 -23.27 25.88 -0.05
N GLU A 77 -23.81 26.45 1.03
CA GLU A 77 -23.52 27.81 1.50
C GLU A 77 -22.08 27.92 1.96
N GLU A 78 -21.59 26.93 2.71
CA GLU A 78 -20.21 26.91 3.17
C GLU A 78 -19.24 26.74 2.00
N ARG A 79 -19.60 25.90 1.02
CA ARG A 79 -18.84 25.76 -0.23
C ARG A 79 -18.76 27.07 -0.99
N LYS A 80 -19.83 27.86 -1.01
CA LYS A 80 -19.87 29.19 -1.61
C LYS A 80 -18.98 30.16 -0.84
N ARG A 81 -19.09 30.19 0.49
CA ARG A 81 -18.29 31.04 1.38
C ARG A 81 -16.78 30.81 1.20
N ILE A 82 -16.35 29.54 1.12
CA ILE A 82 -14.94 29.18 0.88
C ILE A 82 -14.44 29.74 -0.47
N LYS A 83 -15.25 29.66 -1.53
CA LYS A 83 -14.90 30.20 -2.85
C LYS A 83 -14.86 31.72 -2.87
N GLU A 84 -15.84 32.38 -2.24
CA GLU A 84 -15.93 33.84 -2.18
C GLU A 84 -14.75 34.45 -1.41
N ALA A 85 -14.17 33.71 -0.46
CA ALA A 85 -12.92 34.08 0.21
C ALA A 85 -11.64 33.94 -0.66
N GLY A 86 -11.79 33.61 -1.96
CA GLY A 86 -10.68 33.51 -2.92
C GLY A 86 -9.93 32.17 -2.88
N ASN A 87 -10.50 31.12 -2.30
CA ASN A 87 -9.84 29.81 -2.20
C ASN A 87 -10.18 28.88 -3.35
N VAL A 88 -9.24 27.98 -3.65
CA VAL A 88 -9.46 26.83 -4.54
C VAL A 88 -10.00 25.68 -3.71
N ILE A 89 -11.09 25.06 -4.16
CA ILE A 89 -11.68 23.91 -3.45
C ILE A 89 -11.18 22.60 -4.06
N CYS A 90 -10.62 21.76 -3.19
CA CYS A 90 -10.32 20.36 -3.49
C CYS A 90 -11.33 19.45 -2.79
N ASP A 91 -12.20 18.78 -3.54
CA ASP A 91 -13.37 18.09 -3.00
C ASP A 91 -13.09 16.60 -2.69
N ALA A 92 -12.80 16.31 -1.42
CA ALA A 92 -12.54 14.97 -0.93
C ALA A 92 -13.79 14.27 -0.37
N THR A 93 -14.99 14.81 -0.60
CA THR A 93 -16.27 14.21 -0.16
C THR A 93 -16.38 12.75 -0.60
N CYS A 94 -16.85 11.88 0.30
CA CYS A 94 -17.08 10.47 0.03
C CYS A 94 -18.15 10.31 -1.07
N PRO A 95 -17.95 9.44 -2.07
CA PRO A 95 -18.96 9.21 -3.11
C PRO A 95 -20.34 8.79 -2.58
N HIS A 96 -20.41 8.08 -1.44
CA HIS A 96 -21.69 7.73 -0.80
C HIS A 96 -22.40 8.98 -0.25
N VAL A 97 -21.66 9.87 0.39
CA VAL A 97 -22.19 11.16 0.89
C VAL A 97 -22.61 12.06 -0.27
N ALA A 98 -21.80 12.15 -1.33
CA ALA A 98 -22.14 12.90 -2.53
C ALA A 98 -23.42 12.37 -3.21
N LYS A 99 -23.63 11.04 -3.21
CA LYS A 99 -24.87 10.42 -3.68
C LYS A 99 -26.06 10.84 -2.81
N ALA A 100 -25.92 10.85 -1.49
CA ALA A 100 -26.96 11.32 -0.58
C ALA A 100 -27.33 12.79 -0.84
N HIS A 101 -26.33 13.67 -1.02
CA HIS A 101 -26.57 15.07 -1.42
C HIS A 101 -27.32 15.19 -2.76
N ALA A 102 -26.98 14.35 -3.75
CA ALA A 102 -27.62 14.38 -5.06
C ALA A 102 -29.09 13.90 -5.02
N ILE A 103 -29.37 12.83 -4.25
CA ILE A 103 -30.74 12.35 -4.00
C ILE A 103 -31.54 13.47 -3.34
N LEU A 104 -31.03 14.04 -2.25
CA LEU A 104 -31.73 15.04 -1.49
C LEU A 104 -32.10 16.25 -2.35
N ARG A 105 -31.13 16.78 -3.11
CA ARG A 105 -31.37 17.91 -4.04
C ARG A 105 -32.43 17.59 -5.09
N LYS A 106 -32.50 16.35 -5.58
CA LYS A 106 -33.51 15.93 -6.55
C LYS A 106 -34.90 15.92 -5.92
N GLU A 107 -35.04 15.31 -4.74
CA GLU A 107 -36.35 15.16 -4.10
C GLU A 107 -36.90 16.49 -3.56
N ILE A 108 -36.04 17.39 -3.06
CA ILE A 108 -36.47 18.75 -2.71
C ILE A 108 -37.04 19.48 -3.94
N LYS A 109 -36.40 19.36 -5.11
CA LYS A 109 -36.90 19.94 -6.37
C LYS A 109 -38.23 19.33 -6.83
N GLU A 110 -38.50 18.07 -6.48
CA GLU A 110 -39.77 17.40 -6.74
C GLU A 110 -40.86 17.75 -5.70
N GLY A 111 -40.54 18.60 -4.71
CA GLY A 111 -41.48 19.13 -3.72
C GLY A 111 -41.64 18.27 -2.46
N TYR A 112 -40.70 17.38 -2.15
CA TYR A 112 -40.69 16.62 -0.90
C TYR A 112 -40.00 17.41 0.21
N LYS A 113 -40.48 17.29 1.45
CA LYS A 113 -39.72 17.68 2.65
C LYS A 113 -38.72 16.59 3.01
N ALA A 114 -37.56 16.95 3.54
CA ALA A 114 -36.53 16.00 3.92
C ALA A 114 -36.62 15.61 5.40
N ILE A 115 -36.65 14.32 5.68
CA ILE A 115 -36.43 13.73 6.99
C ILE A 115 -35.06 13.07 6.97
N ILE A 116 -34.10 13.66 7.68
CA ILE A 116 -32.72 13.19 7.73
C ILE A 116 -32.53 12.43 9.03
N VAL A 117 -32.36 11.11 8.94
CA VAL A 117 -32.11 10.25 10.10
C VAL A 117 -30.62 10.21 10.38
N GLY A 118 -30.20 10.77 11.52
CA GLY A 118 -28.78 10.87 11.88
C GLY A 118 -28.54 11.81 13.06
N ASP A 119 -27.27 11.92 13.46
CA ASP A 119 -26.85 12.69 14.63
C ASP A 119 -26.85 14.20 14.34
N ARG A 120 -27.59 14.98 15.14
CA ARG A 120 -27.60 16.45 15.05
C ARG A 120 -26.20 16.99 15.34
N GLY A 121 -25.82 18.01 14.57
CA GLY A 121 -24.50 18.62 14.68
C GLY A 121 -23.38 17.81 14.04
N HIS A 122 -23.62 16.56 13.60
CA HIS A 122 -22.64 15.81 12.84
C HIS A 122 -22.39 16.47 11.48
N ALA A 123 -21.12 16.50 11.06
CA ALA A 123 -20.69 17.23 9.86
C ALA A 123 -21.43 16.82 8.59
N GLU A 124 -21.68 15.52 8.44
CA GLU A 124 -22.41 14.96 7.30
C GLU A 124 -23.89 15.38 7.31
N VAL A 125 -24.53 15.37 8.49
CA VAL A 125 -25.93 15.78 8.66
C VAL A 125 -26.09 17.27 8.40
N ASN A 126 -25.15 18.10 8.85
CA ASN A 126 -25.12 19.53 8.51
C ASN A 126 -24.98 19.75 7.00
N GLY A 127 -24.18 18.92 6.31
CA GLY A 127 -24.09 18.91 4.86
C GLY A 127 -25.44 18.61 4.21
N LEU A 128 -26.10 17.52 4.62
CA LEU A 128 -27.43 17.13 4.14
C LEU A 128 -28.47 18.25 4.37
N LEU A 129 -28.51 18.84 5.57
CA LEU A 129 -29.40 19.95 5.87
C LEU A 129 -29.23 21.14 4.92
N GLY A 130 -27.98 21.49 4.57
CA GLY A 130 -27.72 22.54 3.58
C GLY A 130 -28.30 22.21 2.20
N TYR A 131 -28.21 20.95 1.76
CA TYR A 131 -28.85 20.50 0.51
C TYR A 131 -30.37 20.37 0.59
N ALA A 132 -30.96 20.45 1.79
CA ALA A 132 -32.40 20.45 2.00
C ALA A 132 -33.04 21.85 1.83
N GLU A 133 -32.25 22.91 1.63
CA GLU A 133 -32.71 24.29 1.37
C GLU A 133 -33.78 24.77 2.38
N GLY A 134 -33.58 24.49 3.67
CA GLY A 134 -34.50 24.87 4.76
C GLY A 134 -35.73 23.96 4.92
N SER A 135 -35.89 22.95 4.05
CA SER A 135 -36.99 21.97 4.09
C SER A 135 -36.60 20.64 4.75
N GLY A 136 -35.50 20.63 5.51
CA GLY A 136 -34.96 19.44 6.18
C GLY A 136 -35.19 19.44 7.68
N ILE A 137 -35.52 18.26 8.22
CA ILE A 137 -35.69 18.01 9.66
C ILE A 137 -34.79 16.83 10.04
N VAL A 138 -34.01 16.98 11.11
CA VAL A 138 -33.17 15.90 11.64
C VAL A 138 -33.95 15.10 12.68
N VAL A 139 -33.91 13.78 12.54
CA VAL A 139 -34.51 12.80 13.45
C VAL A 139 -33.40 11.90 13.97
N GLU A 140 -33.12 11.97 15.27
CA GLU A 140 -32.15 11.10 15.95
C GLU A 140 -32.83 9.88 16.57
N ASN A 141 -34.08 10.04 17.00
CA ASN A 141 -34.80 9.05 17.80
C ASN A 141 -36.32 9.10 17.58
N MET A 142 -37.04 8.18 18.22
CA MET A 142 -38.50 8.06 18.13
C MET A 142 -39.27 9.26 18.68
N ALA A 143 -38.73 9.99 19.66
CA ALA A 143 -39.37 11.21 20.17
C ALA A 143 -39.39 12.31 19.10
N ASP A 144 -38.33 12.40 18.28
CA ASP A 144 -38.27 13.34 17.17
C ASP A 144 -39.32 13.01 16.10
N VAL A 145 -39.53 11.73 15.80
CA VAL A 145 -40.62 11.26 14.91
C VAL A 145 -41.99 11.67 15.45
N ASN A 146 -42.15 11.68 16.78
CA ASN A 146 -43.37 12.15 17.44
C ASN A 146 -43.61 13.65 17.34
N SER A 147 -42.53 14.42 17.24
CA SER A 147 -42.60 15.88 17.07
C SER A 147 -42.66 16.36 15.62
N LEU A 148 -42.67 15.45 14.63
CA LEU A 148 -42.68 15.83 13.22
C LEU A 148 -43.92 16.68 12.87
N PRO A 149 -43.77 17.81 12.16
CA PRO A 149 -44.90 18.60 11.71
C PRO A 149 -45.68 17.86 10.63
N GLN A 150 -46.95 18.21 10.46
CA GLN A 150 -47.76 17.67 9.36
C GLN A 150 -47.12 17.99 8.01
N MET A 151 -47.02 16.97 7.16
CA MET A 151 -46.50 17.09 5.81
C MET A 151 -47.16 16.05 4.91
N ASP A 152 -47.45 16.44 3.66
CA ASP A 152 -48.08 15.55 2.69
C ASP A 152 -47.08 14.64 2.00
N ARG A 153 -45.87 15.15 1.72
CA ARG A 153 -44.84 14.46 0.94
C ARG A 153 -43.49 14.60 1.62
N ALA A 154 -42.85 13.48 1.95
CA ALA A 154 -41.52 13.46 2.56
C ALA A 154 -40.57 12.47 1.86
N CYS A 155 -39.28 12.82 1.82
CA CYS A 155 -38.21 11.89 1.54
C CYS A 155 -37.42 11.60 2.81
N VAL A 156 -37.21 10.33 3.13
CA VAL A 156 -36.42 9.89 4.29
C VAL A 156 -35.06 9.44 3.80
N ILE A 157 -34.00 10.01 4.36
CA ILE A 157 -32.61 9.71 4.02
C ILE A 157 -31.80 9.50 5.30
N ALA A 158 -30.78 8.65 5.25
CA ALA A 158 -29.94 8.35 6.40
C ALA A 158 -28.55 8.98 6.30
N GLN A 159 -27.99 9.37 7.45
CA GLN A 159 -26.54 9.51 7.58
C GLN A 159 -25.87 8.19 7.21
N THR A 160 -24.76 8.24 6.48
CA THR A 160 -24.08 7.03 5.95
C THR A 160 -23.58 6.09 7.04
N THR A 161 -23.40 6.59 8.26
CA THR A 161 -22.99 5.81 9.45
C THR A 161 -24.14 5.46 10.39
N GLN A 162 -25.40 5.74 10.02
CA GLN A 162 -26.57 5.46 10.85
C GLN A 162 -26.76 3.95 11.10
N ASP A 163 -27.31 3.61 12.26
CA ASP A 163 -27.75 2.23 12.54
C ASP A 163 -28.97 1.87 11.67
N ARG A 164 -28.84 0.81 10.88
CA ARG A 164 -29.89 0.39 9.93
C ARG A 164 -31.16 -0.07 10.64
N LYS A 165 -31.07 -0.66 11.84
CA LYS A 165 -32.26 -1.09 12.59
C LYS A 165 -33.05 0.13 13.06
N ILE A 166 -32.37 1.10 13.68
CA ILE A 166 -33.00 2.36 14.12
C ILE A 166 -33.60 3.11 12.92
N PHE A 167 -32.91 3.15 11.79
CA PHE A 167 -33.42 3.77 10.56
C PHE A 167 -34.73 3.13 10.09
N LEU A 168 -34.81 1.79 10.07
CA LEU A 168 -36.01 1.07 9.65
C LEU A 168 -37.19 1.29 10.61
N GLU A 169 -36.93 1.32 11.93
CA GLU A 169 -37.95 1.63 12.95
C GLU A 169 -38.52 3.04 12.75
N ILE A 170 -37.64 4.03 12.51
CA ILE A 170 -38.05 5.41 12.22
C ILE A 170 -38.85 5.49 10.92
N VAL A 171 -38.42 4.81 9.86
CA VAL A 171 -39.12 4.78 8.57
C VAL A 171 -40.53 4.21 8.72
N GLU A 172 -40.70 3.14 9.48
CA GLU A 172 -42.02 2.54 9.72
C GLU A 172 -42.98 3.55 10.36
N GLU A 173 -42.51 4.30 11.34
CA GLU A 173 -43.31 5.29 12.06
C GLU A 173 -43.57 6.56 11.26
N VAL A 174 -42.63 6.98 10.40
CA VAL A 174 -42.85 8.07 9.45
C VAL A 174 -43.92 7.70 8.42
N ASN A 175 -43.92 6.46 7.91
CA ASN A 175 -44.94 5.98 6.96
C ASN A 175 -46.37 6.00 7.53
N LYS A 176 -46.53 5.95 8.86
CA LYS A 176 -47.83 6.05 9.52
C LYS A 176 -48.35 7.50 9.58
N LYS A 177 -47.47 8.50 9.44
CA LYS A 177 -47.79 9.92 9.67
C LYS A 177 -47.82 10.78 8.41
N VAL A 178 -47.11 10.37 7.36
CA VAL A 178 -46.96 11.14 6.12
C VAL A 178 -47.67 10.41 4.98
N ARG A 179 -48.44 11.15 4.19
CA ARG A 179 -49.27 10.59 3.12
C ARG A 179 -48.46 9.93 2.00
N GLU A 180 -47.37 10.57 1.58
CA GLU A 180 -46.48 10.05 0.54
C GLU A 180 -45.03 10.10 1.03
N VAL A 181 -44.41 8.92 1.18
CA VAL A 181 -43.04 8.79 1.68
C VAL A 181 -42.18 8.10 0.64
N LYS A 182 -41.03 8.70 0.31
CA LYS A 182 -39.95 8.06 -0.43
C LYS A 182 -38.79 7.76 0.50
N VAL A 183 -38.37 6.52 0.59
CA VAL A 183 -37.27 6.10 1.47
C VAL A 183 -36.02 5.82 0.64
N PHE A 184 -34.91 6.44 1.05
CA PHE A 184 -33.60 6.22 0.46
C PHE A 184 -32.64 5.73 1.54
N ASP A 185 -32.38 4.42 1.55
CA ASP A 185 -31.31 3.85 2.39
C ASP A 185 -29.95 4.27 1.82
N THR A 186 -29.39 5.30 2.42
CA THR A 186 -28.05 5.84 2.11
C THR A 186 -26.98 5.37 3.08
N ILE A 187 -27.30 4.40 3.95
CA ILE A 187 -26.35 3.84 4.91
C ILE A 187 -25.26 3.07 4.15
N CYS A 188 -24.02 3.32 4.53
CA CYS A 188 -22.85 2.65 3.97
C CYS A 188 -22.54 1.39 4.79
N ASP A 189 -22.46 0.24 4.14
CA ASP A 189 -22.19 -1.05 4.81
C ASP A 189 -20.77 -1.16 5.40
N SER A 190 -19.91 -0.14 5.22
CA SER A 190 -18.53 -0.18 5.69
C SER A 190 -18.42 -0.33 7.21
N THR A 191 -19.36 0.23 7.98
CA THR A 191 -19.39 0.06 9.44
C THR A 191 -19.89 -1.32 9.81
N THR A 192 -21.02 -1.77 9.23
CA THR A 192 -21.61 -3.09 9.50
C THR A 192 -20.67 -4.24 9.16
N MET A 193 -19.98 -4.18 8.02
CA MET A 193 -18.99 -5.19 7.64
C MET A 193 -17.84 -5.29 8.65
N ARG A 194 -17.37 -4.15 9.19
CA ARG A 194 -16.32 -4.14 10.22
C ARG A 194 -16.78 -4.77 11.52
N GLN A 195 -17.98 -4.41 11.95
CA GLN A 195 -18.57 -4.93 13.18
C GLN A 195 -18.81 -6.45 13.09
N LYS A 196 -19.32 -6.91 11.94
CA LYS A 196 -19.49 -8.34 11.66
C LYS A 196 -18.14 -9.07 11.69
N GLU A 197 -17.12 -8.50 11.07
CA GLU A 197 -15.78 -9.11 11.05
C GLU A 197 -15.14 -9.15 12.44
N VAL A 198 -15.38 -8.16 13.31
CA VAL A 198 -14.95 -8.23 14.72
C VAL A 198 -15.58 -9.43 15.41
N PHE A 199 -16.88 -9.64 15.23
CA PHE A 199 -17.60 -10.76 15.84
C PHE A 199 -17.08 -12.11 15.32
N GLU A 200 -16.93 -12.25 14.00
CA GLU A 200 -16.38 -13.44 13.36
C GLU A 200 -14.94 -13.71 13.83
N LEU A 201 -14.08 -12.69 13.85
CA LEU A 201 -12.68 -12.82 14.23
C LEU A 201 -12.52 -13.17 15.72
N ALA A 202 -13.32 -12.56 16.60
CA ALA A 202 -13.31 -12.86 18.03
C ALA A 202 -13.59 -14.35 18.31
N GLY A 203 -14.46 -14.99 17.51
CA GLY A 203 -14.73 -16.43 17.61
C GLY A 203 -13.55 -17.34 17.23
N GLU A 204 -12.46 -16.80 16.67
CA GLU A 204 -11.31 -17.58 16.21
C GLU A 204 -9.98 -17.25 16.93
N VAL A 205 -10.01 -16.43 17.99
CA VAL A 205 -8.81 -15.91 18.67
C VAL A 205 -8.99 -15.89 20.19
N ASP A 206 -7.88 -15.85 20.92
CA ASP A 206 -7.86 -15.87 22.39
C ASP A 206 -7.91 -14.44 22.98
N ALA A 207 -7.53 -13.45 22.19
CA ALA A 207 -7.59 -12.04 22.55
C ALA A 207 -7.74 -11.15 21.30
N MET A 208 -8.33 -9.97 21.49
CA MET A 208 -8.55 -8.96 20.46
C MET A 208 -7.83 -7.66 20.79
N VAL A 209 -7.16 -7.07 19.81
CA VAL A 209 -6.55 -5.75 19.89
C VAL A 209 -7.22 -4.83 18.88
N ILE A 210 -7.86 -3.76 19.36
CA ILE A 210 -8.59 -2.77 18.58
C ILE A 210 -7.77 -1.48 18.53
N VAL A 211 -7.31 -1.11 17.32
CA VAL A 211 -6.36 -0.01 17.11
C VAL A 211 -7.07 1.24 16.59
N GLY A 212 -6.92 2.36 17.28
CA GLY A 212 -7.34 3.67 16.79
C GLY A 212 -7.59 4.67 17.91
N GLY A 213 -7.79 5.94 17.53
CA GLY A 213 -7.96 7.04 18.49
C GLY A 213 -9.08 6.79 19.51
N ARG A 214 -8.88 7.21 20.75
CA ARG A 214 -9.86 7.09 21.85
C ARG A 214 -11.13 7.91 21.60
N ASP A 215 -10.99 9.03 20.89
CA ASP A 215 -12.11 9.90 20.49
C ASP A 215 -12.88 9.38 19.27
N SER A 216 -12.43 8.29 18.64
CA SER A 216 -13.12 7.70 17.49
C SER A 216 -14.30 6.85 17.96
N ALA A 217 -15.51 7.38 17.79
CA ALA A 217 -16.76 6.66 18.08
C ALA A 217 -16.84 5.29 17.37
N ASN A 218 -16.39 5.22 16.10
CA ASN A 218 -16.32 3.95 15.38
C ASN A 218 -15.34 2.96 16.04
N THR A 219 -14.15 3.42 16.47
CA THR A 219 -13.17 2.54 17.11
C THR A 219 -13.69 2.03 18.46
N ARG A 220 -14.28 2.92 19.27
CA ARG A 220 -14.92 2.58 20.54
C ARG A 220 -16.01 1.53 20.34
N ARG A 221 -16.85 1.69 19.31
CA ARG A 221 -17.90 0.73 19.00
C ARG A 221 -17.36 -0.65 18.62
N LEU A 222 -16.29 -0.72 17.83
CA LEU A 222 -15.63 -2.00 17.51
C LEU A 222 -15.08 -2.68 18.78
N TYR A 223 -14.54 -1.89 19.72
CA TYR A 223 -14.08 -2.38 21.00
C TYR A 223 -15.20 -2.91 21.90
N GLU A 224 -16.32 -2.19 22.01
CA GLU A 224 -17.50 -2.65 22.74
C GLU A 224 -18.05 -3.97 22.18
N ILE A 225 -18.12 -4.10 20.86
CA ILE A 225 -18.58 -5.33 20.20
C ILE A 225 -17.61 -6.48 20.51
N SER A 226 -16.30 -6.23 20.41
CA SER A 226 -15.28 -7.22 20.77
C SER A 226 -15.44 -7.68 22.23
N LEU A 227 -15.62 -6.75 23.18
CA LEU A 227 -15.88 -7.07 24.58
C LEU A 227 -17.15 -7.90 24.77
N SER A 228 -18.22 -7.60 24.02
CA SER A 228 -19.51 -8.31 24.12
C SER A 228 -19.43 -9.79 23.72
N THR A 229 -18.37 -10.19 23.01
CA THR A 229 -18.12 -11.60 22.67
C THR A 229 -17.55 -12.43 23.83
N GLY A 230 -17.14 -11.78 24.93
CA GLY A 230 -16.48 -12.42 26.07
C GLY A 230 -14.98 -12.65 25.90
N VAL A 231 -14.43 -12.36 24.70
CA VAL A 231 -12.99 -12.46 24.44
C VAL A 231 -12.25 -11.27 25.07
N PRO A 232 -11.13 -11.49 25.78
CA PRO A 232 -10.28 -10.41 26.27
C PRO A 232 -9.93 -9.44 25.14
N SER A 233 -10.36 -8.18 25.30
CA SER A 233 -10.25 -7.16 24.26
C SER A 233 -9.48 -5.96 24.80
N PHE A 234 -8.66 -5.34 23.96
CA PHE A 234 -7.84 -4.19 24.33
C PHE A 234 -7.97 -3.08 23.29
N HIS A 235 -8.23 -1.85 23.73
CA HIS A 235 -8.24 -0.66 22.87
C HIS A 235 -6.94 0.12 23.07
N ILE A 236 -6.17 0.30 22.00
CA ILE A 236 -4.90 1.03 21.97
C ILE A 236 -4.85 2.05 20.84
N GLU A 237 -4.03 3.08 21.01
CA GLU A 237 -3.68 4.07 19.99
C GLU A 237 -2.30 3.81 19.38
N THR A 238 -1.33 3.30 20.15
CA THR A 238 0.04 3.03 19.70
C THR A 238 0.56 1.66 20.13
N GLU A 239 1.66 1.21 19.52
CA GLU A 239 2.32 -0.04 19.86
C GLU A 239 2.95 -0.06 21.27
N ASP A 240 3.26 1.11 21.83
CA ASP A 240 3.92 1.23 23.14
C ASP A 240 3.00 0.78 24.28
N GLU A 241 1.68 0.88 24.10
CA GLU A 241 0.69 0.43 25.09
C GLU A 241 0.68 -1.10 25.25
N LEU A 242 1.13 -1.86 24.23
CA LEU A 242 1.05 -3.32 24.21
C LEU A 242 1.90 -3.99 25.30
N ASP A 243 2.98 -3.34 25.74
CA ASP A 243 3.93 -3.91 26.70
C ASP A 243 3.32 -4.13 28.08
N TYR A 244 2.25 -3.41 28.41
CA TYR A 244 1.59 -3.46 29.71
C TYR A 244 0.35 -4.37 29.72
N LEU A 245 -0.03 -4.94 28.57
CA LEU A 245 -1.28 -5.69 28.42
C LEU A 245 -1.17 -7.19 28.75
N GLY A 246 0.05 -7.69 28.97
CA GLY A 246 0.29 -9.12 29.23
C GLY A 246 -0.21 -10.01 28.08
N LEU A 247 0.04 -9.59 26.83
CA LEU A 247 -0.40 -10.32 25.64
C LEU A 247 0.33 -11.64 25.43
N ASP A 248 1.45 -11.84 26.12
CA ASP A 248 2.27 -13.04 26.06
C ASP A 248 1.52 -14.30 26.50
N LYS A 249 0.46 -14.19 27.30
CA LYS A 249 -0.36 -15.36 27.70
C LYS A 249 -1.27 -15.90 26.59
N TYR A 250 -1.54 -15.14 25.53
CA TYR A 250 -2.43 -15.54 24.43
C TYR A 250 -1.64 -16.15 23.26
N GLU A 251 -2.24 -17.10 22.53
CA GLU A 251 -1.59 -17.73 21.37
C GLU A 251 -2.07 -17.17 20.03
N ASN A 252 -3.37 -16.90 19.94
CA ASN A 252 -4.03 -16.35 18.77
C ASN A 252 -4.55 -14.97 19.12
N ILE A 253 -4.00 -13.94 18.47
CA ILE A 253 -4.39 -12.55 18.71
C ILE A 253 -5.02 -12.00 17.44
N GLY A 254 -6.28 -11.59 17.55
CA GLY A 254 -6.98 -10.85 16.51
C GLY A 254 -6.63 -9.36 16.59
N VAL A 255 -6.41 -8.73 15.45
CA VAL A 255 -6.16 -7.29 15.34
C VAL A 255 -7.23 -6.69 14.45
N MET A 256 -7.88 -5.65 14.92
CA MET A 256 -8.81 -4.83 14.16
C MET A 256 -8.42 -3.36 14.31
N ALA A 257 -8.82 -2.52 13.37
CA ALA A 257 -8.57 -1.09 13.46
C ALA A 257 -9.75 -0.25 12.97
N GLY A 258 -9.89 0.94 13.55
CA GLY A 258 -10.92 1.90 13.19
C GLY A 258 -10.80 2.39 11.74
N ALA A 259 -11.90 2.93 11.21
CA ALA A 259 -11.97 3.43 9.83
C ALA A 259 -11.09 4.68 9.58
N SER A 260 -10.52 5.27 10.62
CA SER A 260 -9.57 6.39 10.59
C SER A 260 -8.13 5.98 10.95
N THR A 261 -7.86 4.70 11.17
CA THR A 261 -6.50 4.25 11.54
C THR A 261 -5.70 3.92 10.27
N PRO A 262 -4.54 4.56 10.06
CA PRO A 262 -3.68 4.29 8.91
C PRO A 262 -2.92 2.96 9.00
N ASN A 263 -2.50 2.37 7.87
CA ASN A 263 -1.91 1.03 7.91
C ASN A 263 -0.55 1.01 8.62
N TRP A 264 0.24 2.09 8.59
CA TRP A 264 1.54 2.14 9.27
C TRP A 264 1.40 2.00 10.80
N VAL A 265 0.34 2.55 11.39
CA VAL A 265 0.02 2.37 12.82
C VAL A 265 -0.37 0.92 13.11
N ILE A 266 -1.21 0.33 12.24
CA ILE A 266 -1.62 -1.07 12.35
C ILE A 266 -0.41 -2.01 12.26
N ASN A 267 0.49 -1.77 11.30
CA ASN A 267 1.70 -2.58 11.10
C ASN A 267 2.64 -2.49 12.30
N LYS A 268 2.84 -1.29 12.88
CA LYS A 268 3.64 -1.12 14.11
C LYS A 268 3.09 -1.95 15.28
N VAL A 269 1.77 -1.94 15.49
CA VAL A 269 1.10 -2.77 16.50
C VAL A 269 1.33 -4.25 16.23
N ILE A 270 1.12 -4.71 15.00
CA ILE A 270 1.27 -6.12 14.62
C ILE A 270 2.71 -6.59 14.80
N ASP A 271 3.68 -5.80 14.39
CA ASP A 271 5.10 -6.09 14.58
C ASP A 271 5.44 -6.22 16.07
N ARG A 272 4.92 -5.33 16.90
CA ARG A 272 5.15 -5.38 18.35
C ARG A 272 4.50 -6.62 18.97
N ILE A 273 3.28 -6.98 18.58
CA ILE A 273 2.63 -8.22 19.01
C ILE A 273 3.49 -9.43 18.61
N LYS A 274 3.93 -9.51 17.34
CA LYS A 274 4.80 -10.59 16.86
C LYS A 274 6.10 -10.67 17.67
N TYR A 275 6.71 -9.53 17.98
CA TYR A 275 7.91 -9.45 18.81
C TYR A 275 7.68 -9.98 20.23
N LEU A 276 6.58 -9.60 20.89
CA LEU A 276 6.22 -10.08 22.22
C LEU A 276 5.99 -11.60 22.22
N LEU A 277 5.26 -12.11 21.23
CA LEU A 277 5.02 -13.55 21.08
C LEU A 277 6.31 -14.34 20.76
N LYS A 278 7.24 -13.74 19.99
CA LYS A 278 8.54 -14.37 19.66
C LYS A 278 9.34 -14.70 20.92
N LYS A 279 9.25 -13.89 21.99
CA LYS A 279 9.95 -14.14 23.26
C LYS A 279 9.61 -15.49 23.93
N ARG A 280 8.43 -16.06 23.65
CA ARG A 280 8.02 -17.39 24.15
C ARG A 280 8.68 -18.56 23.44
N LYS A 281 9.21 -18.35 22.23
CA LYS A 281 9.84 -19.43 21.45
C LYS A 281 11.21 -19.79 22.03
N GLY A 282 11.57 -21.07 21.93
CA GLY A 282 12.85 -21.59 22.37
C GLY A 282 14.03 -20.81 21.75
N ARG A 283 15.14 -20.68 22.50
CA ARG A 283 16.31 -19.89 22.10
C ARG A 283 16.82 -20.26 20.69
N GLY A 284 16.84 -21.55 20.35
CA GLY A 284 17.26 -22.03 19.03
C GLY A 284 16.35 -21.59 17.88
N TYR A 285 15.02 -21.66 18.06
CA TYR A 285 14.08 -21.18 17.03
C TYR A 285 14.23 -19.67 16.82
N ARG A 286 14.31 -18.89 17.91
CA ARG A 286 14.50 -17.44 17.81
C ARG A 286 15.78 -17.08 17.06
N PHE A 287 16.85 -17.83 17.30
CA PHE A 287 18.11 -17.65 16.60
C PHE A 287 17.96 -17.89 15.09
N LEU A 288 17.34 -19.01 14.68
CA LEU A 288 17.10 -19.31 13.27
C LEU A 288 16.19 -18.29 12.58
N GLU A 289 15.09 -17.89 13.23
CA GLU A 289 14.17 -16.87 12.71
C GLU A 289 14.87 -15.52 12.56
N SER A 290 15.71 -15.11 13.53
CA SER A 290 16.51 -13.90 13.44
C SER A 290 17.58 -13.96 12.34
N ILE A 291 18.17 -15.12 12.07
CA ILE A 291 19.06 -15.29 10.90
C ILE A 291 18.25 -15.09 9.61
N GLY A 292 17.08 -15.72 9.49
CA GLY A 292 16.22 -15.57 8.32
C GLY A 292 15.81 -14.12 8.07
N GLU A 293 15.36 -13.42 9.12
CA GLU A 293 15.03 -12.00 9.07
C GLU A 293 16.24 -11.17 8.61
N PHE A 294 17.42 -11.41 9.22
CA PHE A 294 18.64 -10.72 8.84
C PHE A 294 19.01 -10.95 7.38
N LEU A 295 18.96 -12.19 6.87
CA LEU A 295 19.30 -12.50 5.48
C LEU A 295 18.40 -11.78 4.48
N VAL A 296 17.11 -11.63 4.77
CA VAL A 296 16.15 -10.97 3.89
C VAL A 296 16.28 -9.44 4.00
N GLU A 297 16.30 -8.88 5.20
CA GLU A 297 16.38 -7.43 5.42
C GLU A 297 17.74 -6.83 5.00
N SER A 298 18.82 -7.62 5.09
CA SER A 298 20.15 -7.22 4.59
C SER A 298 20.32 -7.32 3.07
N THR A 299 19.35 -7.87 2.33
CA THR A 299 19.42 -8.19 0.88
C THR A 299 20.33 -9.36 0.49
N LEU A 300 20.93 -10.07 1.46
CA LEU A 300 21.75 -11.26 1.18
C LEU A 300 20.94 -12.35 0.48
N TYR A 301 19.70 -12.59 0.91
CA TYR A 301 18.82 -13.60 0.32
C TYR A 301 18.48 -13.28 -1.15
N LEU A 302 18.13 -12.03 -1.44
CA LEU A 302 17.91 -11.55 -2.81
C LEU A 302 19.15 -11.73 -3.69
N SER A 303 20.34 -11.51 -3.12
CA SER A 303 21.62 -11.67 -3.82
C SER A 303 21.92 -13.13 -4.17
N LEU A 304 21.51 -14.09 -3.33
CA LEU A 304 21.53 -15.52 -3.67
C LEU A 304 20.53 -15.85 -4.80
N GLY A 305 19.38 -15.16 -4.84
CA GLY A 305 18.47 -15.21 -5.97
C GLY A 305 19.12 -14.75 -7.28
N ALA A 306 19.91 -13.66 -7.24
CA ALA A 306 20.65 -13.17 -8.40
C ALA A 306 21.70 -14.18 -8.91
N VAL A 307 22.41 -14.85 -7.99
CA VAL A 307 23.32 -15.96 -8.33
C VAL A 307 22.59 -17.08 -9.06
N SER A 308 21.42 -17.47 -8.54
CA SER A 308 20.59 -18.53 -9.12
C SER A 308 20.09 -18.18 -10.53
N MET A 309 19.66 -16.94 -10.72
CA MET A 309 19.27 -16.39 -12.04
C MET A 309 20.46 -16.32 -13.00
N CYS A 310 21.66 -15.93 -12.53
CA CYS A 310 22.87 -15.89 -13.34
C CYS A 310 23.33 -17.27 -13.77
N TYR A 311 23.31 -18.25 -12.85
CA TYR A 311 23.57 -19.64 -13.18
C TYR A 311 22.62 -20.15 -14.26
N SER A 312 21.32 -19.87 -14.10
CA SER A 312 20.30 -20.24 -15.09
C SER A 312 20.54 -19.61 -16.45
N SER A 313 20.83 -18.31 -16.48
CA SER A 313 21.19 -17.56 -17.68
C SER A 313 22.37 -18.17 -18.42
N LEU A 314 23.45 -18.52 -17.70
CA LEU A 314 24.64 -19.11 -18.29
C LEU A 314 24.33 -20.47 -18.91
N VAL A 315 23.68 -21.37 -18.16
CA VAL A 315 23.32 -22.71 -18.65
C VAL A 315 22.37 -22.64 -19.84
N PHE A 316 21.34 -21.79 -19.77
CA PHE A 316 20.36 -21.63 -20.85
C PHE A 316 20.99 -21.12 -22.15
N GLN A 317 21.98 -20.24 -22.06
CA GLN A 317 22.71 -19.74 -23.22
C GLN A 317 23.79 -20.72 -23.74
N GLY A 318 24.06 -21.80 -23.01
CA GLY A 318 25.15 -22.74 -23.32
C GLY A 318 26.54 -22.22 -22.92
N LEU A 319 26.58 -21.20 -22.06
CA LEU A 319 27.81 -20.62 -21.52
C LEU A 319 28.30 -21.44 -20.33
N LYS A 320 29.61 -21.45 -20.10
CA LYS A 320 30.18 -22.16 -18.95
C LYS A 320 29.99 -21.34 -17.67
N PRO A 321 29.32 -21.88 -16.63
CA PRO A 321 29.24 -21.19 -15.35
C PRO A 321 30.61 -21.06 -14.69
N SER A 322 30.97 -19.85 -14.24
CA SER A 322 32.19 -19.60 -13.47
C SER A 322 31.84 -18.98 -12.12
N ALA A 323 32.59 -19.38 -11.07
CA ALA A 323 32.37 -18.83 -9.73
C ALA A 323 32.53 -17.30 -9.71
N THR A 324 33.51 -16.78 -10.46
CA THR A 324 33.77 -15.34 -10.57
C THR A 324 32.55 -14.56 -11.05
N VAL A 325 31.91 -14.99 -12.14
CA VAL A 325 30.72 -14.32 -12.69
C VAL A 325 29.54 -14.39 -11.71
N LEU A 326 29.35 -15.53 -11.04
CA LEU A 326 28.31 -15.69 -10.03
C LEU A 326 28.54 -14.75 -8.83
N PHE A 327 29.79 -14.61 -8.36
CA PHE A 327 30.13 -13.67 -7.28
C PHE A 327 29.96 -12.21 -7.69
N ILE A 328 30.25 -11.84 -8.94
CA ILE A 328 29.96 -10.48 -9.45
C ILE A 328 28.47 -10.19 -9.36
N ALA A 329 27.61 -11.12 -9.81
CA ALA A 329 26.15 -10.95 -9.72
C ALA A 329 25.69 -10.81 -8.25
N PHE A 330 26.23 -11.64 -7.34
CA PHE A 330 25.95 -11.55 -5.91
C PHE A 330 26.31 -10.18 -5.33
N PHE A 331 27.57 -9.76 -5.47
CA PHE A 331 28.07 -8.52 -4.88
C PHE A 331 27.41 -7.28 -5.47
N TYR A 332 27.17 -7.29 -6.78
CA TYR A 332 26.47 -6.20 -7.45
C TYR A 332 25.06 -6.00 -6.91
N VAL A 333 24.27 -7.07 -6.86
CA VAL A 333 22.89 -7.01 -6.37
C VAL A 333 22.83 -6.64 -4.89
N PHE A 334 23.70 -7.23 -4.07
CA PHE A 334 23.80 -6.89 -2.65
C PHE A 334 24.08 -5.40 -2.45
N ALA A 335 25.08 -4.87 -3.15
CA ALA A 335 25.48 -3.48 -3.02
C ALA A 335 24.37 -2.52 -3.45
N VAL A 336 23.86 -2.66 -4.69
CA VAL A 336 22.86 -1.75 -5.26
C VAL A 336 21.57 -1.74 -4.44
N HIS A 337 21.07 -2.91 -4.04
CA HIS A 337 19.84 -2.99 -3.25
C HIS A 337 20.02 -2.49 -1.81
N THR A 338 21.18 -2.74 -1.19
CA THR A 338 21.48 -2.21 0.15
C THR A 338 21.54 -0.68 0.14
N PHE A 339 22.23 -0.08 -0.83
CA PHE A 339 22.25 1.39 -0.99
C PHE A 339 20.85 1.96 -1.22
N ASN A 340 20.05 1.31 -2.08
CA ASN A 340 18.68 1.74 -2.35
C ASN A 340 17.80 1.69 -1.09
N ARG A 341 17.80 0.58 -0.35
CA ARG A 341 17.02 0.45 0.89
C ARG A 341 17.45 1.47 1.94
N TYR A 342 18.77 1.69 2.11
CA TYR A 342 19.26 2.68 3.06
C TYR A 342 18.82 4.12 2.70
N ASN A 343 18.79 4.45 1.41
CA ASN A 343 18.31 5.75 0.92
C ASN A 343 16.78 5.90 1.03
N GLU A 344 16.04 4.79 0.99
CA GLU A 344 14.57 4.77 1.08
C GLU A 344 14.04 4.65 2.54
N ARG A 345 14.90 4.58 3.56
CA ARG A 345 14.52 4.35 4.97
C ARG A 345 13.40 5.26 5.54
N LEU A 346 13.32 6.52 5.08
CA LEU A 346 12.26 7.45 5.49
C LEU A 346 10.89 7.08 4.87
N LYS A 347 10.87 6.55 3.65
CA LYS A 347 9.68 5.98 3.02
C LYS A 347 9.25 4.73 3.77
N ASP A 348 10.21 3.87 4.11
CA ASP A 348 9.95 2.61 4.77
C ASP A 348 9.37 2.80 6.18
N GLU A 349 9.57 3.95 6.83
CA GLU A 349 8.92 4.23 8.13
C GLU A 349 7.38 4.15 8.06
N PHE A 350 6.80 4.49 6.91
CA PHE A 350 5.35 4.40 6.66
C PHE A 350 4.93 3.09 5.98
N SER A 351 5.82 2.39 5.28
CA SER A 351 5.47 1.17 4.54
C SER A 351 5.86 -0.11 5.27
N ASP A 352 7.06 -0.12 5.84
CA ASP A 352 7.73 -1.22 6.52
C ASP A 352 8.52 -0.70 7.76
N PRO A 353 7.82 -0.39 8.87
CA PRO A 353 8.46 0.12 10.08
C PRO A 353 9.53 -0.82 10.65
N ALA A 354 9.39 -2.13 10.43
CA ALA A 354 10.36 -3.14 10.85
C ALA A 354 11.70 -2.97 10.13
N ARG A 355 11.66 -2.78 8.81
CA ARG A 355 12.87 -2.51 8.02
C ARG A 355 13.58 -1.23 8.45
N THR A 356 12.84 -0.15 8.75
CA THR A 356 13.46 1.09 9.24
C THR A 356 14.18 0.86 10.57
N ARG A 357 13.61 0.08 11.50
CA ARG A 357 14.31 -0.31 12.74
C ARG A 357 15.56 -1.14 12.46
N PHE A 358 15.48 -2.10 11.53
CA PHE A 358 16.63 -2.92 11.15
C PHE A 358 17.79 -2.06 10.60
N PHE A 359 17.52 -1.12 9.70
CA PHE A 359 18.55 -0.23 9.15
C PHE A 359 19.04 0.82 10.15
N ARG A 360 18.26 1.17 11.18
CA ARG A 360 18.75 1.99 12.28
C ARG A 360 19.84 1.27 13.08
N ASP A 361 19.66 -0.03 13.30
CA ASP A 361 20.56 -0.82 14.14
C ASP A 361 21.78 -1.35 13.36
N TYR A 362 21.59 -1.79 12.10
CA TYR A 362 22.63 -2.43 11.28
C TYR A 362 23.09 -1.61 10.07
N GLY A 363 22.47 -0.47 9.79
CA GLY A 363 22.66 0.26 8.51
C GLY A 363 24.10 0.68 8.23
N LYS A 364 24.86 1.13 9.25
CA LYS A 364 26.27 1.50 9.08
C LYS A 364 27.11 0.31 8.59
N THR A 365 26.97 -0.84 9.25
CA THR A 365 27.69 -2.06 8.89
C THR A 365 27.32 -2.55 7.50
N LEU A 366 26.03 -2.49 7.16
CA LEU A 366 25.54 -2.89 5.83
C LEU A 366 26.07 -1.98 4.72
N ILE A 367 26.16 -0.68 4.95
CA ILE A 367 26.72 0.27 3.98
C ILE A 367 28.22 0.06 3.76
N ILE A 368 28.97 -0.22 4.83
CA ILE A 368 30.39 -0.59 4.72
C ILE A 368 30.52 -1.89 3.92
N GLY A 369 29.72 -2.90 4.24
CA GLY A 369 29.68 -4.17 3.51
C GLY A 369 29.32 -4.00 2.04
N ALA A 370 28.30 -3.20 1.73
CA ALA A 370 27.87 -2.89 0.37
C ALA A 370 28.96 -2.15 -0.43
N THR A 371 29.68 -1.24 0.21
CA THR A 371 30.82 -0.54 -0.39
C THR A 371 31.94 -1.53 -0.72
N GLY A 372 32.30 -2.41 0.23
CA GLY A 372 33.28 -3.47 0.01
C GLY A 372 32.85 -4.44 -1.10
N ALA A 373 31.57 -4.80 -1.16
CA ALA A 373 31.00 -5.63 -2.22
C ALA A 373 31.10 -4.96 -3.59
N SER A 374 30.83 -3.65 -3.71
CA SER A 374 31.03 -2.92 -4.97
C SER A 374 32.47 -2.97 -5.44
N PHE A 375 33.45 -2.77 -4.54
CA PHE A 375 34.87 -2.90 -4.88
C PHE A 375 35.20 -4.33 -5.32
N ALA A 376 34.74 -5.34 -4.58
CA ALA A 376 34.96 -6.74 -4.94
C ALA A 376 34.37 -7.09 -6.32
N ALA A 377 33.15 -6.66 -6.61
CA ALA A 377 32.50 -6.88 -7.91
C ALA A 377 33.31 -6.26 -9.06
N LEU A 378 33.74 -5.01 -8.91
CA LEU A 378 34.57 -4.31 -9.89
C LEU A 378 35.94 -4.97 -10.06
N SER A 379 36.62 -5.35 -8.97
CA SER A 379 37.91 -6.03 -9.02
C SER A 379 37.80 -7.39 -9.72
N LEU A 380 36.80 -8.21 -9.37
CA LEU A 380 36.56 -9.49 -10.04
C LEU A 380 36.24 -9.28 -11.53
N SER A 381 35.46 -8.27 -11.87
CA SER A 381 35.14 -7.93 -13.25
C SER A 381 36.38 -7.50 -14.04
N TYR A 382 37.31 -6.77 -13.41
CA TYR A 382 38.58 -6.39 -14.02
C TYR A 382 39.50 -7.59 -14.28
N LEU A 383 39.53 -8.57 -13.36
CA LEU A 383 40.28 -9.81 -13.54
C LEU A 383 39.76 -10.65 -14.71
N ILE A 384 38.46 -10.55 -15.02
CA ILE A 384 37.86 -11.17 -16.20
C ILE A 384 38.28 -10.42 -17.47
N GLY A 385 38.20 -9.08 -17.46
CA GLY A 385 38.62 -8.26 -18.59
C GLY A 385 38.24 -6.78 -18.44
N LEU A 386 38.94 -5.91 -19.19
CA LEU A 386 38.68 -4.47 -19.17
C LEU A 386 37.26 -4.12 -19.66
N THR A 387 36.77 -4.82 -20.68
CA THR A 387 35.42 -4.62 -21.22
C THR A 387 34.36 -4.89 -20.15
N ASP A 388 34.44 -6.04 -19.46
CA ASP A 388 33.54 -6.39 -18.36
C ASP A 388 33.55 -5.32 -17.25
N PHE A 389 34.74 -4.89 -16.83
CA PHE A 389 34.91 -3.84 -15.82
C PHE A 389 34.20 -2.54 -16.23
N ILE A 390 34.40 -2.08 -17.47
CA ILE A 390 33.78 -0.84 -17.97
C ILE A 390 32.25 -0.98 -18.01
N LEU A 391 31.74 -2.12 -18.48
CA LEU A 391 30.30 -2.37 -18.56
C LEU A 391 29.64 -2.44 -17.17
N LEU A 392 30.33 -3.03 -16.17
CA LEU A 392 29.85 -3.08 -14.79
C LEU A 392 29.93 -1.70 -14.13
N LEU A 393 31.03 -0.96 -14.33
CA LEU A 393 31.19 0.41 -13.84
C LEU A 393 30.11 1.33 -14.40
N PHE A 394 29.81 1.23 -15.70
CA PHE A 394 28.71 1.96 -16.32
C PHE A 394 27.37 1.68 -15.63
N SER A 395 27.10 0.42 -15.28
CA SER A 395 25.89 0.04 -14.56
C SER A 395 25.78 0.71 -13.18
N TYR A 396 26.88 0.79 -12.42
CA TYR A 396 26.91 1.55 -11.15
C TYR A 396 26.71 3.06 -11.37
N LEU A 397 27.36 3.63 -12.38
CA LEU A 397 27.23 5.05 -12.72
C LEU A 397 25.78 5.40 -13.12
N LEU A 398 25.08 4.50 -13.82
CA LEU A 398 23.67 4.68 -14.15
C LEU A 398 22.80 4.83 -12.89
N GLY A 399 23.08 4.05 -11.85
CA GLY A 399 22.41 4.17 -10.55
C GLY A 399 22.67 5.53 -9.86
N ILE A 400 23.86 6.09 -10.02
CA ILE A 400 24.19 7.44 -9.52
C ILE A 400 23.45 8.50 -10.37
N ILE A 401 23.56 8.42 -11.69
CA ILE A 401 22.92 9.34 -12.65
C ILE A 401 21.39 9.40 -12.42
N TYR A 402 20.77 8.27 -12.10
CA TYR A 402 19.34 8.20 -11.77
C TYR A 402 18.92 9.18 -10.66
N THR A 403 19.81 9.45 -9.70
CA THR A 403 19.54 10.33 -8.56
C THR A 403 19.90 11.80 -8.82
N ILE A 404 20.75 12.06 -9.81
CA ILE A 404 21.24 13.39 -10.18
C ILE A 404 20.15 14.20 -10.89
N ARG A 405 20.21 15.53 -10.76
CA ARG A 405 19.35 16.46 -11.51
C ARG A 405 19.90 16.60 -12.93
N ILE A 406 19.11 16.18 -13.92
CA ILE A 406 19.51 16.21 -15.34
C ILE A 406 19.06 17.52 -16.00
N VAL A 407 17.96 18.13 -15.52
CA VAL A 407 17.37 19.34 -16.12
C VAL A 407 17.91 20.62 -15.44
N PRO A 408 18.55 21.54 -16.20
CA PRO A 408 18.99 22.84 -15.69
C PRO A 408 17.83 23.72 -15.20
N GLU A 409 18.08 24.59 -14.22
CA GLU A 409 17.01 25.35 -13.56
C GLU A 409 16.21 26.26 -14.50
N LYS A 410 16.84 26.74 -15.57
CA LYS A 410 16.23 27.62 -16.57
C LYS A 410 15.10 26.95 -17.38
N LEU A 411 15.10 25.62 -17.47
CA LEU A 411 14.09 24.85 -18.22
C LEU A 411 12.94 24.33 -17.33
N HIS A 412 12.96 24.65 -16.03
CA HIS A 412 11.95 24.19 -15.07
C HIS A 412 10.49 24.52 -15.38
N PRO A 413 10.13 25.66 -16.01
CA PRO A 413 8.75 25.93 -16.36
C PRO A 413 8.19 24.98 -17.43
N PHE A 414 9.07 24.36 -18.23
CA PHE A 414 8.68 23.64 -19.45
C PHE A 414 8.78 22.11 -19.32
N VAL A 415 9.44 21.60 -18.28
CA VAL A 415 9.67 20.16 -18.10
C VAL A 415 9.09 19.69 -16.77
N LYS A 416 8.11 18.77 -16.85
CA LYS A 416 7.42 18.19 -15.69
C LYS A 416 8.34 17.40 -14.76
N TYR A 417 9.31 16.66 -15.32
CA TYR A 417 10.21 15.76 -14.59
C TYR A 417 11.64 16.30 -14.59
N LYS A 418 12.25 16.46 -13.41
CA LYS A 418 13.54 17.15 -13.25
C LYS A 418 14.71 16.17 -13.15
N ARG A 419 14.41 14.96 -12.70
CA ARG A 419 15.34 13.84 -12.51
C ARG A 419 14.75 12.60 -13.14
N LEU A 420 15.59 11.65 -13.52
CA LEU A 420 15.12 10.37 -14.04
C LEU A 420 14.24 9.64 -13.00
N LYS A 421 14.59 9.77 -11.71
CA LYS A 421 13.77 9.26 -10.60
C LYS A 421 12.38 9.85 -10.44
N ASP A 422 12.10 10.98 -11.07
CA ASP A 422 10.78 11.61 -11.02
C ASP A 422 9.83 10.94 -12.05
N LEU A 423 10.37 10.20 -13.02
CA LEU A 423 9.57 9.46 -14.00
C LEU A 423 8.92 8.24 -13.33
N PRO A 424 7.59 8.07 -13.46
CA PRO A 424 6.90 6.95 -12.83
C PRO A 424 7.34 5.60 -13.38
N GLY A 425 7.60 4.63 -12.49
CA GLY A 425 8.07 3.28 -12.85
C GLY A 425 9.52 3.21 -13.36
N SER A 426 10.23 4.34 -13.43
CA SER A 426 11.62 4.38 -13.88
C SER A 426 12.56 3.57 -12.99
N LYS A 427 12.35 3.56 -11.66
CA LYS A 427 13.11 2.69 -10.75
C LYS A 427 12.99 1.22 -11.15
N ASP A 428 11.77 0.72 -11.32
CA ASP A 428 11.51 -0.69 -11.59
C ASP A 428 12.11 -1.12 -12.93
N LEU A 429 12.00 -0.25 -13.93
CA LEU A 429 12.61 -0.45 -15.24
C LEU A 429 14.15 -0.45 -15.16
N LEU A 430 14.75 0.51 -14.46
CA LEU A 430 16.20 0.59 -14.34
C LEU A 430 16.79 -0.56 -13.51
N VAL A 431 16.12 -0.97 -12.43
CA VAL A 431 16.54 -2.12 -11.61
C VAL A 431 16.48 -3.42 -12.43
N SER A 432 15.41 -3.62 -13.21
CA SER A 432 15.29 -4.81 -14.07
C SER A 432 16.28 -4.81 -15.23
N LEU A 433 16.53 -3.66 -15.86
CA LEU A 433 17.58 -3.49 -16.86
C LEU A 433 18.97 -3.74 -16.29
N ALA A 434 19.28 -3.22 -15.11
CA ALA A 434 20.55 -3.44 -14.43
C ALA A 434 20.80 -4.93 -14.13
N TRP A 435 19.78 -5.65 -13.68
CA TRP A 435 19.85 -7.10 -13.50
C TRP A 435 20.11 -7.81 -14.84
N ALA A 436 19.32 -7.52 -15.87
CA ALA A 436 19.48 -8.13 -17.19
C ALA A 436 20.88 -7.85 -17.78
N TRP A 437 21.41 -6.66 -17.55
CA TRP A 437 22.76 -6.25 -17.95
C TRP A 437 23.84 -7.11 -17.29
N VAL A 438 23.81 -7.25 -15.96
CA VAL A 438 24.84 -7.97 -15.20
C VAL A 438 24.70 -9.48 -15.30
N ILE A 439 23.47 -10.01 -15.37
CA ILE A 439 23.16 -11.45 -15.33
C ILE A 439 23.19 -12.10 -16.71
N VAL A 440 22.87 -11.35 -17.77
CA VAL A 440 22.74 -11.88 -19.14
C VAL A 440 23.80 -11.29 -20.06
N LEU A 441 23.88 -9.96 -20.18
CA LEU A 441 24.68 -9.31 -21.23
C LEU A 441 26.18 -9.36 -20.97
N ILE A 442 26.65 -8.97 -19.79
CA ILE A 442 28.09 -8.98 -19.47
C ILE A 442 28.68 -10.40 -19.66
N PRO A 443 28.11 -11.47 -19.06
CA PRO A 443 28.69 -12.81 -19.21
C PRO A 443 28.63 -13.36 -20.64
N MET A 444 27.60 -12.98 -21.42
CA MET A 444 27.48 -13.34 -22.82
C MET A 444 28.58 -12.71 -23.67
N LEU A 445 28.81 -11.41 -23.52
CA LEU A 445 29.86 -10.68 -24.22
C LEU A 445 31.24 -11.21 -23.86
N ASN A 446 31.46 -11.55 -22.59
CA ASN A 446 32.73 -12.08 -22.11
C ASN A 446 33.14 -13.39 -22.80
N GLN A 447 32.19 -14.30 -23.02
CA GLN A 447 32.46 -15.59 -23.67
C GLN A 447 32.38 -15.51 -25.21
N GLY A 448 32.36 -14.29 -25.78
CA GLY A 448 32.39 -14.08 -27.23
C GLY A 448 31.12 -14.49 -27.96
N VAL A 449 29.99 -14.61 -27.26
CA VAL A 449 28.71 -14.97 -27.87
C VAL A 449 27.99 -13.71 -28.34
N PHE A 450 27.73 -13.62 -29.64
CA PHE A 450 26.89 -12.56 -30.21
C PHE A 450 25.40 -12.82 -29.91
N PHE A 451 24.58 -11.76 -29.97
CA PHE A 451 23.14 -11.83 -29.70
C PHE A 451 22.46 -12.98 -30.46
N SER A 452 22.06 -14.01 -29.71
CA SER A 452 21.32 -15.18 -30.21
C SER A 452 19.86 -15.15 -29.74
N TYR A 453 19.00 -15.98 -30.31
CA TYR A 453 17.63 -16.18 -29.80
C TYR A 453 17.62 -16.59 -28.32
N LYS A 454 18.59 -17.39 -27.87
CA LYS A 454 18.75 -17.78 -26.45
C LYS A 454 19.02 -16.57 -25.57
N SER A 455 19.88 -15.66 -26.02
CA SER A 455 20.26 -14.44 -25.30
C SER A 455 19.08 -13.46 -25.21
N ILE A 456 18.36 -13.26 -26.32
CA ILE A 456 17.15 -12.42 -26.35
C ILE A 456 16.09 -12.99 -25.39
N ALA A 457 15.88 -14.30 -25.42
CA ALA A 457 14.89 -14.94 -24.56
C ALA A 457 15.24 -14.80 -23.07
N MET A 458 16.50 -15.04 -22.69
CA MET A 458 16.93 -14.83 -21.30
C MET A 458 16.93 -13.37 -20.88
N LEU A 459 17.27 -12.44 -21.77
CA LEU A 459 17.18 -11.01 -21.49
C LEU A 459 15.74 -10.64 -21.14
N ALA A 460 14.78 -11.04 -21.97
CA ALA A 460 13.36 -10.81 -21.72
C ALA A 460 12.88 -11.48 -20.42
N PHE A 461 13.30 -12.72 -20.18
CA PHE A 461 12.93 -13.47 -18.97
C PHE A 461 13.42 -12.80 -17.68
N VAL A 462 14.71 -12.44 -17.62
CA VAL A 462 15.29 -11.78 -16.44
C VAL A 462 14.67 -10.41 -16.25
N LEU A 463 14.57 -9.60 -17.30
CA LEU A 463 14.00 -8.26 -17.24
C LEU A 463 12.56 -8.29 -16.73
N ILE A 464 11.69 -9.09 -17.34
CA ILE A 464 10.27 -9.15 -16.95
C ILE A 464 10.11 -9.74 -15.54
N SER A 465 10.87 -10.78 -15.18
CA SER A 465 10.77 -11.39 -13.84
C SER A 465 11.19 -10.42 -12.73
N VAL A 466 12.28 -9.69 -12.92
CA VAL A 466 12.77 -8.68 -11.96
C VAL A 466 11.84 -7.47 -11.92
N PHE A 467 11.30 -7.04 -13.08
CA PHE A 467 10.33 -5.96 -13.15
C PHE A 467 9.05 -6.31 -12.39
N ILE A 468 8.50 -7.52 -12.60
CA ILE A 468 7.32 -7.98 -11.85
C ILE A 468 7.61 -7.95 -10.35
N ARG A 469 8.74 -8.53 -9.91
CA ARG A 469 9.16 -8.49 -8.50
C ARG A 469 9.20 -7.07 -7.95
N SER A 470 9.82 -6.14 -8.66
CA SER A 470 9.95 -4.74 -8.21
C SER A 470 8.58 -4.06 -8.06
N VAL A 471 7.71 -4.19 -9.06
CA VAL A 471 6.37 -3.57 -9.04
C VAL A 471 5.45 -4.23 -8.00
N VAL A 472 5.63 -5.51 -7.67
CA VAL A 472 4.91 -6.15 -6.55
C VAL A 472 5.14 -5.36 -5.26
N PHE A 473 6.40 -5.02 -4.95
CA PHE A 473 6.72 -4.28 -3.73
C PHE A 473 6.18 -2.84 -3.77
N ASP A 474 6.17 -2.20 -4.94
CA ASP A 474 5.54 -0.89 -5.11
C ASP A 474 4.01 -0.93 -4.85
N ILE A 475 3.32 -2.04 -5.15
CA ILE A 475 1.90 -2.22 -4.77
C ILE A 475 1.73 -2.26 -3.25
N LEU A 476 2.69 -2.85 -2.53
CA LEU A 476 2.64 -2.94 -1.08
C LEU A 476 3.01 -1.64 -0.37
N SER A 477 3.83 -0.80 -1.01
CA SER A 477 4.28 0.47 -0.46
C SER A 477 3.49 1.69 -0.94
N ILE A 478 2.33 1.52 -1.60
CA ILE A 478 1.54 2.64 -2.16
C ILE A 478 1.32 3.77 -1.15
N GLU A 479 0.97 3.43 0.09
CA GLU A 479 0.69 4.43 1.13
C GLU A 479 1.94 5.24 1.47
N GLY A 480 3.07 4.58 1.74
CA GLY A 480 4.34 5.28 2.00
C GLY A 480 4.88 6.01 0.77
N ASP A 481 4.71 5.48 -0.44
CA ASP A 481 5.10 6.16 -1.69
C ASP A 481 4.32 7.46 -1.90
N ARG A 482 3.00 7.45 -1.66
CA ARG A 482 2.18 8.67 -1.67
C ARG A 482 2.60 9.65 -0.58
N ILE A 483 2.93 9.16 0.61
CA ILE A 483 3.44 10.00 1.70
C ILE A 483 4.80 10.61 1.33
N VAL A 484 5.72 9.92 0.66
CA VAL A 484 6.99 10.58 0.26
C VAL A 484 6.91 11.34 -1.06
N GLY A 485 5.74 11.37 -1.71
CA GLY A 485 5.51 12.09 -2.97
C GLY A 485 6.14 11.43 -4.19
N ARG A 486 6.31 10.10 -4.16
CA ARG A 486 6.86 9.32 -5.26
C ARG A 486 5.75 8.82 -6.16
N GLU A 487 5.83 9.09 -7.46
CA GLU A 487 4.90 8.53 -8.44
C GLU A 487 5.41 7.14 -8.87
N THR A 488 4.69 6.07 -8.47
CA THR A 488 4.94 4.69 -8.92
C THR A 488 3.84 4.23 -9.88
N ILE A 489 4.07 3.12 -10.59
CA ILE A 489 3.06 2.54 -11.50
C ILE A 489 1.71 2.32 -10.78
N PRO A 490 1.64 1.67 -9.60
CA PRO A 490 0.37 1.47 -8.91
C PRO A 490 -0.31 2.74 -8.41
N ILE A 491 0.43 3.83 -8.22
CA ILE A 491 -0.16 5.14 -7.91
C ILE A 491 -0.82 5.74 -9.16
N LEU A 492 -0.19 5.61 -10.32
CA LEU A 492 -0.67 6.19 -11.58
C LEU A 492 -1.92 5.48 -12.14
N ILE A 493 -1.82 4.17 -12.37
CA ILE A 493 -2.88 3.42 -13.07
C ILE A 493 -3.84 2.72 -12.10
N GLY A 494 -3.50 2.71 -10.80
CA GLY A 494 -4.27 2.07 -9.74
C GLY A 494 -3.83 0.62 -9.47
N PRO A 495 -3.96 0.14 -8.21
CA PRO A 495 -3.43 -1.15 -7.80
C PRO A 495 -4.05 -2.33 -8.56
N ARG A 496 -5.34 -2.26 -8.90
CA ARG A 496 -6.04 -3.35 -9.63
C ARG A 496 -5.53 -3.46 -11.07
N GLN A 497 -5.38 -2.33 -11.76
CA GLN A 497 -4.85 -2.27 -13.11
C GLN A 497 -3.38 -2.73 -13.14
N THR A 498 -2.58 -2.33 -12.16
CA THR A 498 -1.20 -2.82 -12.02
C THR A 498 -1.16 -4.33 -11.82
N GLN A 499 -2.02 -4.89 -10.96
CA GLN A 499 -2.10 -6.35 -10.79
C GLN A 499 -2.43 -7.06 -12.11
N ILE A 500 -3.42 -6.57 -12.86
CA ILE A 500 -3.78 -7.13 -14.18
C ILE A 500 -2.59 -7.05 -15.13
N MET A 501 -1.89 -5.90 -15.18
CA MET A 501 -0.68 -5.73 -16.00
C MET A 501 0.40 -6.75 -15.64
N LEU A 502 0.67 -6.98 -14.36
CA LEU A 502 1.68 -7.95 -13.91
C LEU A 502 1.29 -9.40 -14.24
N LEU A 503 0.01 -9.76 -14.11
CA LEU A 503 -0.50 -11.07 -14.52
C LEU A 503 -0.33 -11.28 -16.04
N ILE A 504 -0.67 -10.28 -16.85
CA ILE A 504 -0.48 -10.32 -18.30
C ILE A 504 1.00 -10.51 -18.64
N LEU A 505 1.90 -9.74 -18.02
CA LEU A 505 3.35 -9.88 -18.24
C LEU A 505 3.87 -11.27 -17.87
N ALA A 506 3.40 -11.84 -16.74
CA ALA A 506 3.77 -13.19 -16.30
C ALA A 506 3.32 -14.26 -17.32
N ILE A 507 2.09 -14.14 -17.83
CA ILE A 507 1.54 -15.07 -18.85
C ILE A 507 2.32 -14.93 -20.17
N ILE A 508 2.60 -13.69 -20.60
CA ILE A 508 3.36 -13.43 -21.84
C ILE A 508 4.73 -14.06 -21.75
N ILE A 509 5.49 -13.82 -20.67
CA ILE A 509 6.85 -14.36 -20.58
C ILE A 509 6.85 -15.90 -20.43
N GLY A 510 5.92 -16.47 -19.69
CA GLY A 510 5.78 -17.92 -19.58
C GLY A 510 5.46 -18.58 -20.93
N THR A 511 4.50 -18.01 -21.65
CA THR A 511 4.11 -18.48 -23.00
C THR A 511 5.26 -18.32 -23.99
N PHE A 512 5.95 -17.18 -23.96
CA PHE A 512 7.10 -16.91 -24.82
C PHE A 512 8.24 -17.93 -24.59
N MET A 513 8.57 -18.25 -23.33
CA MET A 513 9.59 -19.25 -23.01
C MET A 513 9.18 -20.65 -23.49
N PHE A 514 7.92 -21.03 -23.27
CA PHE A 514 7.37 -22.32 -23.69
C PHE A 514 7.39 -22.46 -25.22
N LEU A 515 6.85 -21.48 -25.94
CA LEU A 515 6.80 -21.50 -27.41
C LEU A 515 8.19 -21.47 -28.02
N SER A 516 9.11 -20.68 -27.45
CA SER A 516 10.50 -20.66 -27.92
C SER A 516 11.15 -22.04 -27.81
N ALA A 517 10.87 -22.79 -26.74
CA ALA A 517 11.36 -24.16 -26.57
C ALA A 517 10.66 -25.14 -27.53
N PHE A 518 9.34 -24.96 -27.74
CA PHE A 518 8.54 -25.74 -28.69
C PHE A 518 9.05 -25.64 -30.12
N PHE A 519 9.40 -24.44 -30.58
CA PHE A 519 9.98 -24.22 -31.90
C PHE A 519 11.48 -24.54 -31.98
N GLY A 520 12.11 -25.03 -30.90
CA GLY A 520 13.53 -25.37 -30.87
C GLY A 520 14.47 -24.15 -30.94
N LEU A 521 13.97 -22.93 -30.72
CA LEU A 521 14.77 -21.70 -30.73
C LEU A 521 15.65 -21.58 -29.48
N VAL A 522 15.24 -22.22 -28.38
CA VAL A 522 15.95 -22.25 -27.10
C VAL A 522 15.96 -23.68 -26.54
N PRO A 523 16.81 -24.00 -25.53
CA PRO A 523 16.87 -25.33 -24.94
C PRO A 523 15.55 -25.77 -24.31
N SER A 524 15.39 -27.08 -24.10
CA SER A 524 14.23 -27.67 -23.40
C SER A 524 14.05 -27.14 -21.97
N LEU A 525 15.10 -26.55 -21.37
CA LEU A 525 15.01 -25.79 -20.13
C LEU A 525 13.90 -24.71 -20.16
N GLY A 526 13.62 -24.12 -21.33
CA GLY A 526 12.55 -23.13 -21.51
C GLY A 526 11.17 -23.63 -21.13
N TYR A 527 10.88 -24.93 -21.29
CA TYR A 527 9.62 -25.53 -20.82
C TYR A 527 9.47 -25.47 -19.30
N PHE A 528 10.58 -25.64 -18.56
CA PHE A 528 10.56 -25.69 -17.11
C PHE A 528 10.62 -24.29 -16.48
N LEU A 529 11.20 -23.30 -17.17
CA LEU A 529 11.24 -21.92 -16.66
C LEU A 529 9.85 -21.27 -16.56
N ILE A 530 8.80 -21.86 -17.13
CA ILE A 530 7.40 -21.43 -16.93
C ILE A 530 6.95 -21.53 -15.46
N PHE A 531 7.57 -22.39 -14.64
CA PHE A 531 7.21 -22.50 -13.22
C PHE A 531 7.48 -21.21 -12.45
N SER A 532 8.42 -20.37 -12.89
CA SER A 532 8.70 -19.06 -12.27
C SER A 532 7.52 -18.08 -12.38
N PRO A 533 7.02 -17.73 -13.59
CA PRO A 533 5.83 -16.87 -13.69
C PRO A 533 4.59 -17.49 -13.06
N VAL A 534 4.41 -18.82 -13.12
CA VAL A 534 3.30 -19.51 -12.44
C VAL A 534 3.39 -19.36 -10.91
N PHE A 535 4.59 -19.49 -10.33
CA PHE A 535 4.82 -19.28 -8.91
C PHE A 535 4.44 -17.87 -8.48
N VAL A 536 4.86 -16.85 -9.24
CA VAL A 536 4.52 -15.46 -8.96
C VAL A 536 3.01 -15.21 -9.04
N VAL A 537 2.32 -15.77 -10.04
CA VAL A 537 0.85 -15.72 -10.16
C VAL A 537 0.17 -16.39 -8.96
N ALA A 538 0.66 -17.55 -8.53
CA ALA A 538 0.13 -18.26 -7.36
C ALA A 538 0.32 -17.46 -6.07
N CYS A 539 1.50 -16.84 -5.89
CA CYS A 539 1.73 -15.89 -4.80
C CYS A 539 0.70 -14.76 -4.87
N PHE A 540 0.55 -14.09 -6.01
CA PHE A 540 -0.46 -13.04 -6.16
C PHE A 540 -1.86 -13.48 -5.76
N TYR A 541 -2.30 -14.65 -6.20
CA TYR A 541 -3.62 -15.19 -5.88
C TYR A 541 -3.79 -15.44 -4.38
N ILE A 542 -2.84 -16.15 -3.75
CA ILE A 542 -2.88 -16.47 -2.32
C ILE A 542 -2.86 -15.19 -1.48
N PHE A 543 -1.99 -14.25 -1.84
CA PHE A 543 -1.77 -13.03 -1.07
C PHE A 543 -2.87 -11.98 -1.30
N GLN A 544 -3.51 -11.93 -2.48
CA GLN A 544 -4.72 -11.12 -2.70
C GLN A 544 -5.89 -11.58 -1.82
N LYS A 545 -6.09 -12.89 -1.68
CA LYS A 545 -7.17 -13.46 -0.85
C LYS A 545 -7.03 -13.10 0.64
N HIS A 546 -5.81 -12.83 1.10
CA HIS A 546 -5.53 -12.56 2.51
C HIS A 546 -5.22 -11.09 2.84
N ARG A 547 -5.27 -10.17 1.86
CA ARG A 547 -4.75 -8.77 1.94
C ARG A 547 -3.33 -8.70 2.52
N ILE A 548 -2.37 -8.51 1.60
CA ILE A 548 -0.94 -8.53 1.89
C ILE A 548 -0.57 -7.52 2.99
N GLN A 549 0.05 -8.00 4.06
CA GLN A 549 0.91 -7.19 4.91
C GLN A 549 2.34 -7.27 4.39
N VAL A 550 3.03 -6.14 4.35
CA VAL A 550 4.48 -6.15 4.19
C VAL A 550 5.05 -6.95 5.35
N SER A 551 5.75 -8.04 5.03
CA SER A 551 6.47 -8.83 6.01
C SER A 551 7.70 -9.42 5.35
N THR A 552 8.73 -9.60 6.17
CA THR A 552 9.98 -10.24 5.76
C THR A 552 9.74 -11.62 5.15
N LEU A 553 8.74 -12.37 5.63
CA LEU A 553 8.36 -13.66 5.07
C LEU A 553 7.77 -13.54 3.65
N PHE A 554 6.89 -12.56 3.41
CA PHE A 554 6.35 -12.34 2.07
C PHE A 554 7.48 -11.98 1.08
N GLU A 555 8.40 -11.12 1.50
CA GLU A 555 9.55 -10.78 0.67
C GLU A 555 10.43 -12.00 0.38
N ALA A 556 10.72 -12.82 1.39
CA ALA A 556 11.44 -14.08 1.21
C ALA A 556 10.74 -15.02 0.20
N ILE A 557 9.41 -15.15 0.27
CA ILE A 557 8.63 -15.99 -0.63
C ILE A 557 8.73 -15.48 -2.08
N ILE A 558 8.57 -14.17 -2.30
CA ILE A 558 8.69 -13.60 -3.65
C ILE A 558 10.12 -13.76 -4.19
N ASP A 559 11.15 -13.49 -3.38
CA ASP A 559 12.54 -13.61 -3.78
C ASP A 559 12.98 -15.07 -3.98
N SER A 560 12.31 -16.03 -3.31
CA SER A 560 12.50 -17.47 -3.53
C SER A 560 12.24 -17.89 -4.98
N ASN A 561 11.46 -17.11 -5.74
CA ASN A 561 11.23 -17.36 -7.16
C ASN A 561 12.54 -17.40 -7.96
N PHE A 562 13.51 -16.52 -7.63
CA PHE A 562 14.78 -16.50 -8.32
C PHE A 562 15.67 -17.70 -7.97
N ILE A 563 15.57 -18.18 -6.72
CA ILE A 563 16.26 -19.41 -6.29
C ILE A 563 15.64 -20.63 -6.97
N LEU A 564 14.31 -20.67 -7.09
CA LEU A 564 13.58 -21.72 -7.81
C LEU A 564 14.07 -21.86 -9.26
N VAL A 565 14.30 -20.75 -9.96
CA VAL A 565 14.87 -20.76 -11.33
C VAL A 565 16.23 -21.47 -11.38
N GLY A 566 17.11 -21.21 -10.41
CA GLY A 566 18.41 -21.89 -10.29
C GLY A 566 18.28 -23.38 -10.02
N LEU A 567 17.38 -23.76 -9.10
CA LEU A 567 17.10 -25.16 -8.76
C LEU A 567 16.55 -25.95 -9.96
N ILE A 568 15.57 -25.38 -10.68
CA ILE A 568 15.01 -25.97 -11.90
C ILE A 568 16.13 -26.24 -12.92
N THR A 569 17.00 -25.25 -13.13
CA THR A 569 18.15 -25.39 -14.05
C THR A 569 19.10 -26.49 -13.60
N TYR A 570 19.40 -26.55 -12.30
CA TYR A 570 20.31 -27.57 -11.75
C TYR A 570 19.78 -28.99 -12.00
N PHE A 571 18.50 -29.23 -11.69
CA PHE A 571 17.87 -30.54 -11.94
C PHE A 571 17.74 -30.87 -13.43
N TRP A 572 17.40 -29.88 -14.26
CA TRP A 572 17.35 -30.05 -15.71
C TRP A 572 18.71 -30.49 -16.28
N ARG A 573 19.81 -29.93 -15.77
CA ARG A 573 21.17 -30.29 -16.22
C ARG A 573 21.61 -31.69 -15.79
N LEU A 574 21.01 -32.25 -14.75
CA LEU A 574 21.26 -33.63 -14.29
C LEU A 574 20.47 -34.67 -15.10
N SER A 575 19.43 -34.23 -15.80
CA SER A 575 18.55 -35.06 -16.64
C SER A 575 19.11 -35.15 -18.05
#